data_AF-A0A831JQ34-F1
#
_entry.id   AF-A0A831JQ34-F1
#
_cell.length_a   1.000
_cell.length_b   1.000
_cell.length_c   1.000
_cell.angle_alpha   90.00
_cell.angle_beta   90.00
_cell.angle_gamma   90.00
#
_symmetry.space_group_name_H-M   'P 1'
#
loop_
_entity.id
_entity.type
_entity.pdbx_description
1 polymer ?
#
loop_
_entity_poly.entity_id
_entity_poly.type
_entity_poly.pdbx_seq_one_letter_code
_entity_poly.pdbx_strand_id
1 'polypeptide(L)'
;MTANKSKKTIFINKEKRVNSELFDEVRLTKGLSRFQLALEVELSPQTVRRVLVIDGDPRPSTVKKVGEFLEIPAKDWYIRREVSVEK
;
A
#
# COMPACT_ATOMS: atom_id res chain seq x y z
N MET A 1 20.07 -11.99 -34.00
CA MET A 1 18.72 -12.09 -33.41
C MET A 1 18.62 -11.08 -32.27
N THR A 2 17.89 -9.99 -32.47
CA THR A 2 17.77 -8.89 -31.51
C THR A 2 16.67 -9.18 -30.50
N ALA A 3 17.03 -9.25 -29.21
CA ALA A 3 16.06 -9.40 -28.12
C ALA A 3 15.22 -8.11 -28.02
N ASN A 4 13.96 -8.21 -28.39
CA ASN A 4 12.98 -7.13 -28.24
C ASN A 4 12.69 -6.95 -26.73
N LYS A 5 13.45 -6.08 -26.06
CA LYS A 5 13.18 -5.70 -24.66
C LYS A 5 11.86 -4.95 -24.64
N SER A 6 10.78 -5.65 -24.26
CA SER A 6 9.50 -5.01 -24.00
C SER A 6 9.72 -3.90 -22.96
N LYS A 7 9.47 -2.65 -23.35
CA LYS A 7 9.49 -1.50 -22.45
C LYS A 7 8.37 -1.72 -21.43
N LYS A 8 8.69 -2.29 -20.26
CA LYS A 8 7.78 -2.25 -19.11
C LYS A 8 7.62 -0.79 -18.74
N THR A 9 6.46 -0.22 -19.07
CA THR A 9 6.06 1.09 -18.55
C THR A 9 5.88 0.95 -17.05
N ILE A 10 6.92 1.29 -16.28
CA ILE A 10 6.83 1.38 -14.83
C ILE A 10 6.16 2.71 -14.55
N PHE A 11 4.87 2.69 -14.24
CA PHE A 11 4.20 3.83 -13.63
C PHE A 11 4.75 3.94 -12.20
N ILE A 12 5.91 4.59 -12.06
CA ILE A 12 6.44 4.96 -10.76
C ILE A 12 5.57 6.12 -10.29
N ASN A 13 4.42 5.81 -9.71
CA ASN A 13 3.61 6.78 -8.98
C ASN A 13 4.31 7.04 -7.63
N LYS A 14 5.56 7.57 -7.70
CA LYS A 14 6.50 7.84 -6.60
C LYS A 14 5.90 8.78 -5.54
N GLU A 15 4.77 9.39 -5.85
CA GLU A 15 4.15 10.46 -5.09
C GLU A 15 3.06 9.97 -4.15
N LYS A 16 2.46 8.79 -4.39
CA LYS A 16 1.40 8.24 -3.53
C LYS A 16 1.99 7.30 -2.48
N ARG A 17 2.57 7.89 -1.42
CA ARG A 17 2.98 7.12 -0.25
C ARG A 17 1.75 6.60 0.47
N VAL A 18 1.70 5.29 0.71
CA VAL A 18 0.67 4.67 1.54
C VAL A 18 0.77 5.21 2.95
N ASN A 19 -0.37 5.43 3.60
CA ASN A 19 -0.41 5.78 5.02
C ASN A 19 -0.18 4.54 5.89
N SER A 20 1.04 3.99 5.84
CA SER A 20 1.37 2.70 6.47
C SER A 20 1.14 2.69 7.98
N GLU A 21 1.32 3.83 8.64
CA GLU A 21 1.06 4.01 10.07
C GLU A 21 -0.43 3.82 10.37
N LEU A 22 -1.32 4.51 9.65
CA LEU A 22 -2.77 4.33 9.79
C LEU A 22 -3.20 2.87 9.58
N PHE A 23 -2.63 2.20 8.57
CA PHE A 23 -2.95 0.79 8.33
C PHE A 23 -2.48 -0.10 9.49
N ASP A 24 -1.29 0.14 10.05
CA ASP A 24 -0.78 -0.66 11.16
C ASP A 24 -1.55 -0.38 12.46
N GLU A 25 -1.92 0.87 12.72
CA GLU A 25 -2.77 1.27 13.85
C GLU A 25 -4.13 0.57 13.79
N VAL A 26 -4.85 0.68 12.65
CA VAL A 26 -6.18 0.06 12.50
C VAL A 26 -6.09 -1.47 12.55
N ARG A 27 -5.02 -2.06 12.02
CA ARG A 27 -4.76 -3.50 12.18
C ARG A 27 -4.65 -3.89 13.66
N LEU A 28 -3.89 -3.11 14.44
CA LEU A 28 -3.67 -3.37 15.87
C LEU A 28 -4.95 -3.17 16.69
N THR A 29 -5.78 -2.18 16.38
CA THR A 29 -7.07 -1.99 17.07
C THR A 29 -8.03 -3.15 16.81
N LYS A 30 -7.96 -3.77 15.63
CA LYS A 30 -8.69 -5.01 15.31
C LYS A 30 -8.07 -6.28 15.90
N GLY A 31 -6.98 -6.17 16.66
CA GLY A 31 -6.30 -7.31 17.31
C GLY A 31 -5.64 -8.29 16.34
N LEU A 32 -5.42 -7.88 15.08
CA LEU A 32 -4.91 -8.75 14.04
C LEU A 32 -3.38 -8.73 14.03
N SER A 33 -2.73 -9.88 14.06
CA SER A 33 -1.32 -9.98 13.68
C SER A 33 -1.14 -9.73 12.17
N ARG A 34 0.08 -9.39 11.74
CA ARG A 34 0.39 -9.24 10.30
C ARG A 34 0.11 -10.52 9.50
N PHE A 35 0.31 -11.68 10.13
CA PHE A 35 0.05 -12.97 9.51
C PHE A 35 -1.46 -13.25 9.38
N GLN A 36 -2.23 -13.00 10.43
CA GLN A 36 -3.70 -13.10 10.37
C GLN A 36 -4.27 -12.16 9.30
N LEU A 37 -3.84 -10.90 9.27
CA LEU A 37 -4.26 -9.97 8.22
C LEU A 37 -3.99 -10.52 6.82
N ALA A 38 -2.82 -11.15 6.62
CA ALA A 38 -2.46 -11.76 5.34
C ALA A 38 -3.36 -12.95 4.96
N LEU A 39 -3.78 -13.77 5.93
CA LEU A 39 -4.74 -14.85 5.71
C LEU A 39 -6.12 -14.30 5.34
N GLU A 40 -6.64 -13.32 6.10
CA GLU A 40 -7.97 -12.74 5.89
C GLU A 40 -8.10 -12.06 4.52
N VAL A 41 -7.05 -11.37 4.08
CA VAL A 41 -7.02 -10.71 2.76
C VAL A 41 -6.46 -11.62 1.67
N GLU A 42 -6.21 -12.90 1.94
CA GLU A 42 -5.68 -13.90 1.00
C GLU A 42 -4.45 -13.39 0.19
N LEU A 43 -3.51 -12.76 0.89
CA LEU A 43 -2.26 -12.26 0.31
C LEU A 43 -1.06 -12.89 1.00
N SER A 44 0.09 -12.89 0.34
CA SER A 44 1.31 -13.34 1.03
C SER A 44 1.69 -12.37 2.16
N PRO A 45 2.23 -12.85 3.29
CA PRO A 45 2.66 -11.97 4.39
C PRO A 45 3.66 -10.90 3.94
N GLN A 46 4.50 -11.20 2.96
CA GLN A 46 5.43 -10.23 2.37
C GLN A 46 4.70 -9.10 1.62
N THR A 47 3.59 -9.41 0.96
CA THR A 47 2.78 -8.43 0.22
C THR A 47 2.06 -7.49 1.18
N VAL A 48 1.45 -8.03 2.25
CA VAL A 48 0.85 -7.23 3.32
C VAL A 48 1.89 -6.37 4.03
N ARG A 49 3.08 -6.93 4.31
CA ARG A 49 4.19 -6.17 4.91
C ARG A 49 4.54 -4.90 4.12
N ARG A 50 4.47 -4.92 2.78
CA ARG A 50 4.73 -3.73 1.96
C ARG A 50 3.71 -2.62 2.17
N VAL A 51 2.50 -2.92 2.63
CA VAL A 51 1.49 -1.91 2.98
C VAL A 51 1.78 -1.31 4.35
N LEU A 52 2.23 -2.13 5.30
CA LEU A 52 2.40 -1.78 6.71
C LEU A 52 3.77 -1.16 7.06
N VAL A 53 4.69 -1.08 6.11
CA VAL A 53 6.05 -0.57 6.35
C VAL A 53 6.25 0.72 5.56
N ILE A 54 6.82 1.73 6.23
CA ILE A 54 7.24 2.99 5.62
C ILE A 54 8.20 2.70 4.45
N ASP A 55 8.01 3.37 3.32
CA ASP A 55 8.72 3.13 2.05
C ASP A 55 8.49 1.75 1.40
N GLY A 56 7.50 0.99 1.88
CA GLY A 56 6.97 -0.13 1.12
C GLY A 56 6.41 0.33 -0.22
N ASP A 57 6.65 -0.46 -1.27
CA ASP A 57 6.09 -0.24 -2.61
C ASP A 57 5.04 -1.32 -2.94
N PRO A 58 3.86 -1.29 -2.29
CA PRO A 58 2.76 -2.19 -2.59
C PRO A 58 2.06 -1.76 -3.88
N ARG A 59 1.50 -2.74 -4.60
CA ARG A 59 0.63 -2.43 -5.74
C ARG A 59 -0.64 -1.72 -5.25
N PRO A 60 -1.21 -0.76 -6.00
CA PRO A 60 -2.46 -0.10 -5.61
C PRO A 60 -3.61 -1.07 -5.33
N SER A 61 -3.69 -2.19 -6.05
CA SER A 61 -4.68 -3.26 -5.80
C SER A 61 -4.51 -3.91 -4.43
N THR A 62 -3.26 -4.05 -3.96
CA THR A 62 -2.95 -4.55 -2.60
C THR A 62 -3.41 -3.55 -1.55
N VAL A 63 -3.11 -2.26 -1.72
CA VAL A 63 -3.54 -1.20 -0.79
C VAL A 63 -5.06 -1.18 -0.69
N LYS A 64 -5.75 -1.27 -1.83
CA LYS A 64 -7.21 -1.36 -1.89
C LYS A 64 -7.75 -2.55 -1.09
N LYS A 65 -7.28 -3.78 -1.37
CA LYS A 65 -7.78 -4.99 -0.70
C LYS A 65 -7.59 -4.92 0.82
N VAL A 66 -6.42 -4.48 1.27
CA VAL A 66 -6.13 -4.34 2.71
C VAL A 66 -6.94 -3.20 3.33
N GLY A 67 -7.07 -2.05 2.64
CA GLY A 67 -7.79 -0.89 3.14
C GLY A 67 -9.28 -1.13 3.27
N GLU A 68 -9.89 -1.83 2.31
CA GLU A 68 -11.29 -2.26 2.36
C GLU A 68 -11.55 -3.20 3.53
N PHE A 69 -10.68 -4.21 3.72
CA PHE A 69 -10.80 -5.14 4.85
C PHE A 69 -10.64 -4.46 6.22
N LEU A 70 -9.71 -3.50 6.32
CA LEU A 70 -9.52 -2.70 7.53
C LEU A 70 -10.58 -1.60 7.70
N GLU A 71 -11.51 -1.43 6.75
CA GLU A 71 -12.55 -0.39 6.74
C GLU A 71 -11.98 1.03 6.79
N ILE A 72 -10.79 1.23 6.21
CA ILE A 72 -10.16 2.55 6.11
C ILE A 72 -10.78 3.27 4.91
N PRO A 73 -11.28 4.51 5.05
CA PRO A 73 -11.81 5.28 3.93
C PRO A 73 -10.75 5.48 2.84
N ALA A 74 -11.13 5.34 1.56
CA ALA A 74 -10.20 5.42 0.43
C ALA A 74 -9.42 6.75 0.34
N LYS A 75 -9.99 7.83 0.86
CA LYS A 75 -9.38 9.16 0.96
C LYS A 75 -8.17 9.23 1.92
N ASP A 76 -8.02 8.24 2.78
CA ASP A 76 -7.00 8.17 3.84
C ASP A 76 -5.95 7.09 3.56
N TRP A 77 -6.10 6.33 2.47
CA TRP A 77 -5.16 5.25 2.11
C TRP A 77 -3.75 5.75 1.78
N TYR A 78 -3.66 6.98 1.29
CA TYR A 78 -2.41 7.61 0.87
C TYR A 78 -2.23 8.92 1.63
N ILE A 79 -0.98 9.22 1.99
CA ILE A 79 -0.63 10.45 2.68
C ILE A 79 -0.94 11.63 1.75
N ARG A 80 -1.76 12.57 2.22
CA ARG A 80 -1.99 13.83 1.52
C ARG A 80 -0.72 14.66 1.63
N ARG A 81 -0.02 14.87 0.51
CA ARG A 81 1.01 15.92 0.44
C ARG A 81 0.31 17.24 0.16
N GLU A 82 0.34 18.14 1.13
CA GLU A 82 0.20 19.56 0.81
C GLU A 82 1.45 19.94 0.03
N VAL A 83 1.29 20.13 -1.28
CA VAL A 83 2.33 20.75 -2.09
C VAL A 83 2.29 22.22 -1.73
N SER A 84 3.19 22.69 -0.88
CA SER A 84 3.44 24.11 -0.72
C SER A 84 3.91 24.64 -2.07
N VAL A 85 2.98 25.17 -2.87
CA VAL A 85 3.32 25.93 -4.06
C VAL A 85 3.81 27.28 -3.55
N GLU A 86 5.10 27.40 -3.26
CA GLU A 86 5.73 28.71 -3.15
C GLU A 86 5.51 29.41 -4.49
N LYS A 87 4.79 30.53 -4.44
CA LYS A 87 4.54 31.43 -5.57
C LYS A 87 5.74 32.34 -5.81
#